data_AF-A0AAW1K188-F1
#
_entry.id   AF-A0AAW1K188-F1
#
_cell.length_a   1.000
_cell.length_b   1.000
_cell.length_c   1.000
_cell.angle_alpha   90.00
_cell.angle_beta   90.00
_cell.angle_gamma   90.00
#
_symmetry.space_group_name_H-M   'P 1'
#
loop_
_entity.id
_entity.type
_entity.pdbx_description
1 polymer ?
#
loop_
_entity_poly.entity_id
_entity_poly.type
_entity_poly.pdbx_seq_one_letter_code
_entity_poly.pdbx_strand_id
1 'polypeptide(L)'
;MFVRRRISSSITCIRSCSLDLAHENKSFEDKFSAVEKERILTTLNSSSFDALSRFNITQGRLKNLINWKNKKGPFTALSDVLEVDGLGINILDKLCQSILSNEEIDSSKQKSILVNKSKKNILLPNLSKLEADNLTSAVGLHIESTGISWAKLQRSNNELVNWSYSNFSSLPNKVLPVDTFSLNVQYSTINYLYLIQ
;
A
#
# COMPACT_ATOMS: atom_id res chain seq x y z
N MET A 1 10.99 24.27 -29.49
CA MET A 1 9.57 24.53 -29.15
C MET A 1 8.87 23.17 -29.04
N PHE A 2 8.79 22.61 -27.82
CA PHE A 2 8.35 21.22 -27.59
C PHE A 2 6.87 21.20 -27.16
N VAL A 3 6.02 20.66 -28.01
CA VAL A 3 4.59 20.48 -27.74
C VAL A 3 4.39 19.14 -27.04
N ARG A 4 4.15 19.18 -25.72
CA ARG A 4 3.69 18.01 -24.95
C ARG A 4 2.22 17.73 -25.33
N ARG A 5 1.97 16.65 -26.06
CA ARG A 5 0.62 16.07 -26.16
C ARG A 5 0.39 15.13 -24.99
N ARG A 6 -0.45 15.61 -24.06
CA ARG A 6 -0.98 14.87 -22.90
C ARG A 6 -2.04 13.91 -23.44
N ILE A 7 -1.79 12.61 -23.40
CA ILE A 7 -2.83 11.61 -23.66
C ILE A 7 -3.45 11.27 -22.30
N SER A 8 -4.71 11.67 -22.19
CA SER A 8 -5.61 11.35 -21.09
C SER A 8 -6.03 9.90 -21.18
N SER A 9 -5.64 9.08 -20.20
CA SER A 9 -6.30 7.80 -19.94
C SER A 9 -6.93 7.91 -18.55
N SER A 10 -8.21 8.26 -18.54
CA SER A 10 -9.07 8.23 -17.37
C SER A 10 -9.15 6.80 -16.84
N ILE A 11 -8.25 6.43 -15.94
CA ILE A 11 -8.46 5.29 -15.06
C ILE A 11 -9.37 5.78 -13.95
N THR A 12 -10.66 5.77 -14.23
CA THR A 12 -11.68 5.94 -13.19
C THR A 12 -11.70 4.63 -12.41
N CYS A 13 -10.88 4.55 -11.36
CA CYS A 13 -11.10 3.57 -10.30
C CYS A 13 -12.41 3.96 -9.64
N ILE A 14 -13.52 3.37 -10.11
CA ILE A 14 -14.82 3.48 -9.46
C ILE A 14 -14.69 2.69 -8.15
N ARG A 15 -14.25 3.38 -7.09
CA ARG A 15 -14.58 2.94 -5.75
C ARG A 15 -16.06 3.19 -5.59
N SER A 16 -16.84 2.12 -5.54
CA SER A 16 -18.19 2.17 -5.01
C SER A 16 -18.12 2.72 -3.58
N CYS A 17 -18.47 3.99 -3.40
CA CYS A 17 -18.84 4.51 -2.10
C CYS A 17 -20.23 3.93 -1.81
N SER A 18 -20.29 2.88 -0.99
CA SER A 18 -21.55 2.45 -0.39
C SER A 18 -22.02 3.60 0.51
N LEU A 19 -23.22 4.11 0.23
CA LEU A 19 -23.96 5.01 1.11
C LEU A 19 -24.56 4.17 2.25
N ASP A 20 -23.71 3.65 3.14
CA ASP A 20 -24.16 2.91 4.34
C ASP A 20 -23.62 3.54 5.63
N LEU A 21 -23.29 4.83 5.60
CA LEU A 21 -22.77 5.57 6.77
C LEU A 21 -23.74 5.56 7.96
N ALA A 22 -25.05 5.43 7.74
CA ALA A 22 -26.04 5.47 8.83
C ALA A 22 -26.27 4.11 9.51
N HIS A 23 -26.07 2.98 8.83
CA HIS A 23 -26.34 1.66 9.40
C HIS A 23 -25.13 1.11 10.17
N GLU A 24 -23.91 1.42 9.74
CA GLU A 24 -22.69 0.98 10.42
C GLU A 24 -22.46 1.72 11.75
N ASN A 25 -22.87 2.98 11.88
CA ASN A 25 -22.66 3.77 13.10
C ASN A 25 -23.39 3.20 14.32
N LYS A 26 -24.65 2.75 14.14
CA LYS A 26 -25.42 2.11 15.22
C LYS A 26 -24.79 0.78 15.63
N SER A 27 -24.31 0.01 14.65
CA SER A 27 -23.63 -1.27 14.89
C SER A 27 -22.28 -1.13 15.61
N PHE A 28 -21.57 -0.02 15.42
CA PHE A 28 -20.28 0.18 16.08
C PHE A 28 -20.44 0.47 17.57
N GLU A 29 -21.40 1.32 17.93
CA GLU A 29 -21.63 1.69 19.33
C GLU A 29 -22.11 0.51 20.18
N ASP A 30 -22.85 -0.45 19.60
CA ASP A 30 -23.37 -1.61 20.33
C ASP A 30 -22.27 -2.58 20.81
N LYS A 31 -21.02 -2.42 20.35
CA LYS A 31 -19.88 -3.25 20.75
C LYS A 31 -19.36 -2.95 22.16
N PHE A 32 -19.68 -1.79 22.70
CA PHE A 32 -19.16 -1.30 23.98
C PHE A 32 -20.31 -1.10 24.96
N SER A 33 -20.10 -1.49 26.22
CA SER A 33 -21.03 -1.18 27.31
C SER A 33 -21.05 0.33 27.60
N ALA A 34 -22.09 0.82 28.28
CA ALA A 34 -22.21 2.24 28.63
C ALA A 34 -20.99 2.76 29.42
N VAL A 35 -20.47 1.94 30.35
CA VAL A 35 -19.28 2.28 31.16
C VAL A 35 -18.03 2.36 30.29
N GLU A 36 -17.87 1.45 29.33
CA GLU A 36 -16.74 1.47 28.40
C GLU A 36 -16.79 2.69 27.47
N LYS A 37 -17.98 3.03 26.95
CA LYS A 37 -18.19 4.23 26.13
C LYS A 37 -17.79 5.50 26.88
N GLU A 38 -18.27 5.65 28.11
CA GLU A 38 -17.94 6.80 28.95
C GLU A 38 -16.44 6.91 29.21
N ARG A 39 -15.79 5.79 29.52
CA ARG A 39 -14.33 5.74 29.71
C ARG A 39 -13.57 6.15 28.45
N ILE A 40 -13.95 5.61 27.28
CA ILE A 40 -13.33 5.96 26.00
C ILE A 40 -13.49 7.45 25.71
N LEU A 41 -14.70 7.99 25.81
CA LEU A 41 -14.99 9.40 25.54
C LEU A 41 -14.25 10.31 26.51
N THR A 42 -14.20 9.94 27.79
CA THR A 42 -13.45 10.68 28.81
C THR A 42 -11.97 10.72 28.46
N THR A 43 -11.37 9.58 28.10
CA THR A 43 -9.97 9.54 27.67
C THR A 43 -9.74 10.40 26.42
N LEU A 44 -10.58 10.30 25.39
CA LEU A 44 -10.42 11.09 24.15
C LEU A 44 -10.54 12.61 24.38
N ASN A 45 -11.44 13.02 25.26
CA ASN A 45 -11.70 14.44 25.53
C ASN A 45 -10.64 15.05 26.46
N SER A 46 -10.25 14.34 27.52
CA SER A 46 -9.35 14.85 28.57
C SER A 46 -7.86 14.68 28.25
N SER A 47 -7.49 13.69 27.43
CA SER A 47 -6.08 13.37 27.21
C SER A 47 -5.37 14.39 26.32
N SER A 48 -4.09 14.63 26.63
CA SER A 48 -3.19 15.45 25.83
C SER A 48 -2.71 14.71 24.57
N PHE A 49 -2.09 15.44 23.64
CA PHE A 49 -1.47 14.86 22.45
C PHE A 49 -0.50 13.71 22.83
N ASP A 50 0.39 13.96 23.78
CA ASP A 50 1.39 12.98 24.19
C ASP A 50 0.76 11.74 24.83
N ALA A 51 -0.27 11.91 25.66
CA ALA A 51 -0.98 10.78 26.27
C ALA A 51 -1.71 9.93 25.22
N LEU A 52 -2.42 10.56 24.28
CA LEU A 52 -3.14 9.84 23.22
C LEU A 52 -2.20 9.16 22.23
N SER A 53 -1.00 9.71 22.04
CA SER A 53 0.01 9.14 21.16
C SER A 53 0.49 7.76 21.61
N ARG A 54 0.28 7.38 22.88
CA ARG A 54 0.67 6.08 23.43
C ARG A 54 -0.26 4.95 22.98
N PHE A 55 -1.49 5.26 22.57
CA PHE A 55 -2.45 4.26 22.11
C PHE A 55 -2.26 3.94 20.62
N ASN A 56 -3.08 3.02 20.10
CA ASN A 56 -3.04 2.54 18.71
C ASN A 56 -3.52 3.56 17.67
N ILE A 57 -2.92 4.74 17.64
CA ILE A 57 -3.21 5.83 16.70
C ILE A 57 -1.92 6.40 16.10
N THR A 58 -1.96 6.71 14.81
CA THR A 58 -0.85 7.36 14.12
C THR A 58 -0.87 8.87 14.37
N GLN A 59 0.31 9.48 14.45
CA GLN A 59 0.49 10.94 14.65
C GLN A 59 -0.39 11.82 13.75
N GLY A 60 -0.50 11.49 12.45
CA GLY A 60 -1.37 12.25 11.51
C GLY A 60 -2.86 12.19 11.87
N ARG A 61 -3.35 11.01 12.29
CA ARG A 61 -4.74 10.83 12.73
C ARG A 61 -5.01 11.50 14.07
N LEU A 62 -4.03 11.48 14.96
CA LEU A 62 -4.14 12.17 16.24
C LEU A 62 -4.24 13.70 16.05
N LYS A 63 -3.47 14.27 15.11
CA LYS A 63 -3.62 15.67 14.70
C LYS A 63 -5.01 15.95 14.16
N ASN A 64 -5.57 15.07 13.33
CA ASN A 64 -6.93 15.22 12.82
C ASN A 64 -7.97 15.18 13.95
N LEU A 65 -7.81 14.27 14.91
CA LEU A 65 -8.70 14.12 16.06
C LEU A 65 -8.71 15.38 16.94
N ILE A 66 -7.54 15.95 17.22
CA ILE A 66 -7.41 17.19 17.99
C ILE A 66 -7.95 18.39 17.20
N ASN A 67 -7.65 18.46 15.89
CA ASN A 67 -8.18 19.52 15.03
C ASN A 67 -9.71 19.47 14.95
N TRP A 68 -10.30 18.28 14.88
CA TRP A 68 -11.74 18.11 14.92
C TRP A 68 -12.30 18.58 16.26
N LYS A 69 -11.68 18.15 17.38
CA LYS A 69 -12.07 18.57 18.74
C LYS A 69 -12.04 20.09 18.93
N ASN A 70 -11.01 20.74 18.40
CA ASN A 70 -10.87 22.20 18.47
C ASN A 70 -11.91 22.94 17.60
N LYS A 71 -12.42 22.30 16.54
CA LYS A 71 -13.40 22.91 15.62
C LYS A 71 -14.85 22.67 16.04
N LYS A 72 -15.18 21.45 16.45
CA LYS A 72 -16.56 21.03 16.76
C LYS A 72 -16.85 20.92 18.26
N GLY A 73 -15.82 20.93 19.10
CA GLY A 73 -15.95 20.73 20.55
C GLY A 73 -15.65 19.29 20.98
N PRO A 74 -15.91 18.96 22.26
CA PRO A 74 -15.68 17.63 22.80
C PRO A 74 -16.60 16.58 22.13
N PHE A 75 -16.11 15.33 22.05
CA PHE A 75 -16.89 14.21 21.53
C PHE A 75 -17.99 13.83 22.52
N THR A 76 -19.21 13.65 22.04
CA THR A 76 -20.37 13.25 22.85
C THR A 76 -20.76 11.80 22.62
N ALA A 77 -20.52 11.29 21.41
CA ALA A 77 -20.75 9.90 21.02
C ALA A 77 -19.52 9.34 20.28
N LEU A 78 -19.41 8.01 20.22
CA LEU A 78 -18.35 7.38 19.41
C LEU A 78 -18.60 7.59 17.91
N SER A 79 -19.85 7.77 17.50
CA SER A 79 -20.23 8.18 16.16
C SER A 79 -19.56 9.49 15.72
N ASP A 80 -19.39 10.46 16.63
CA ASP A 80 -18.72 11.73 16.35
C ASP A 80 -17.25 11.52 15.95
N VAL A 81 -16.62 10.51 16.57
CA VAL A 81 -15.21 10.17 16.33
C VAL A 81 -15.02 9.54 14.95
N LEU A 82 -16.04 8.88 14.41
CA LEU A 82 -16.03 8.33 13.04
C LEU A 82 -16.09 9.42 11.96
N GLU A 83 -16.55 10.62 12.30
CA GLU A 83 -16.50 11.78 11.41
C GLU A 83 -15.09 12.37 11.27
N VAL A 84 -14.13 11.93 12.08
CA VAL A 84 -12.75 12.41 12.01
C VAL A 84 -12.06 11.85 10.78
N ASP A 85 -11.53 12.73 9.93
CA ASP A 85 -10.83 12.35 8.71
C ASP A 85 -9.73 11.32 8.95
N GLY A 86 -9.85 10.18 8.25
CA GLY A 86 -8.90 9.08 8.32
C GLY A 86 -9.09 8.13 9.51
N LEU A 87 -10.17 8.28 10.30
CA LEU A 87 -10.54 7.43 11.43
C LEU A 87 -11.75 6.54 11.09
N GLY A 88 -11.54 5.53 10.24
CA GLY A 88 -12.60 4.56 9.94
C GLY A 88 -12.86 3.58 11.10
N ILE A 89 -13.97 2.85 11.02
CA ILE A 89 -14.47 1.90 12.04
C ILE A 89 -13.36 0.97 12.57
N ASN A 90 -12.62 0.30 11.69
CA ASN A 90 -11.56 -0.64 12.08
C ASN A 90 -10.39 0.01 12.85
N ILE A 91 -10.16 1.30 12.63
CA ILE A 91 -9.09 2.05 13.29
C ILE A 91 -9.60 2.55 14.64
N LEU A 92 -10.83 3.07 14.68
CA LEU A 92 -11.47 3.49 15.92
C LEU A 92 -11.66 2.30 16.87
N ASP A 93 -12.10 1.14 16.38
CA ASP A 93 -12.23 -0.11 17.15
C ASP A 93 -10.93 -0.45 17.88
N LYS A 94 -9.80 -0.44 17.16
CA LYS A 94 -8.47 -0.71 17.73
C LYS A 94 -8.02 0.34 18.73
N LEU A 95 -8.38 1.61 18.50
CA LEU A 95 -8.09 2.69 19.43
C LEU A 95 -8.90 2.52 20.72
N CYS A 96 -10.20 2.25 20.62
CA CYS A 96 -11.08 1.98 21.74
C CYS A 96 -10.57 0.79 22.57
N GLN A 97 -10.25 -0.33 21.92
CA GLN A 97 -9.67 -1.49 22.60
C GLN A 97 -8.35 -1.16 23.31
N SER A 98 -7.46 -0.40 22.67
CA SER A 98 -6.19 0.05 23.27
C SER A 98 -6.40 0.95 24.49
N ILE A 99 -7.42 1.82 24.48
CA ILE A 99 -7.80 2.65 25.62
C ILE A 99 -8.36 1.79 26.77
N LEU A 100 -9.24 0.84 26.47
CA LEU A 100 -9.88 -0.01 27.49
C LEU A 100 -8.87 -0.94 28.18
N SER A 101 -8.02 -1.59 27.40
CA SER A 101 -6.96 -2.49 27.89
C SER A 101 -5.79 -1.77 28.53
N ASN A 102 -5.74 -0.42 28.44
CA ASN A 102 -4.62 0.41 28.88
C ASN A 102 -3.27 -0.06 28.29
N GLU A 103 -3.33 -0.65 27.09
CA GLU A 103 -2.16 -1.14 26.37
C GLU A 103 -1.44 0.07 25.76
N GLU A 104 -0.49 0.61 26.51
CA GLU A 104 0.46 1.58 25.98
C GLU A 104 1.36 0.87 24.96
N ILE A 105 1.39 1.39 23.74
CA ILE A 105 2.26 0.90 22.69
C ILE A 105 3.66 1.46 22.96
N ASP A 106 4.57 0.60 23.38
CA ASP A 106 5.99 0.95 23.45
C ASP A 106 6.49 1.58 22.14
N SER A 107 7.39 2.54 22.26
CA SER A 107 8.03 3.24 21.13
C SER A 107 8.67 2.28 20.10
N SER A 108 8.99 1.04 20.49
CA SER A 108 9.45 -0.05 19.63
C SER A 108 8.34 -0.66 18.76
N LYS A 109 7.12 -0.84 19.30
CA LYS A 109 5.93 -1.34 18.57
C LYS A 109 5.33 -0.26 17.66
N GLN A 110 5.43 1.02 18.01
CA GLN A 110 5.01 2.10 17.10
C GLN A 110 5.82 2.12 15.80
N LYS A 111 7.14 1.88 15.87
CA LYS A 111 7.99 1.73 14.67
C LYS A 111 7.56 0.52 13.84
N SER A 112 7.22 -0.62 14.44
CA SER A 112 6.80 -1.80 13.67
C SER A 112 5.45 -1.62 12.98
N ILE A 113 4.49 -0.91 13.59
CA ILE A 113 3.20 -0.57 12.97
C ILE A 113 3.39 0.36 11.76
N LEU A 114 4.30 1.34 11.84
CA LEU A 114 4.64 2.24 10.73
C LEU A 114 5.39 1.52 9.60
N VAL A 115 6.29 0.59 9.95
CA VAL A 115 7.13 -0.15 8.98
C VAL A 115 6.36 -1.27 8.27
N ASN A 116 5.38 -1.90 8.92
CA ASN A 116 4.65 -3.03 8.33
C ASN A 116 3.58 -2.60 7.31
N LYS A 117 3.13 -1.34 7.32
CA LYS A 117 2.18 -0.84 6.31
C LYS A 117 2.83 -0.35 5.02
N SER A 118 4.12 0.00 5.04
CA SER A 118 4.84 0.52 3.87
C SER A 118 5.45 -0.55 2.97
N LYS A 119 5.51 -1.81 3.43
CA LYS A 119 6.02 -2.95 2.64
C LYS A 119 4.88 -3.86 2.18
N LYS A 120 3.88 -3.30 1.48
CA LYS A 120 3.01 -4.16 0.68
C LYS A 120 3.89 -4.83 -0.37
N ASN A 121 4.03 -6.15 -0.30
CA ASN A 121 4.83 -6.88 -1.28
C ASN A 121 4.19 -6.68 -2.66
N ILE A 122 4.92 -6.03 -3.57
CA ILE A 122 4.47 -5.74 -4.93
C ILE A 122 4.65 -6.98 -5.84
N LEU A 123 5.40 -7.98 -5.36
CA LEU A 123 5.69 -9.20 -6.09
C LEU A 123 4.52 -10.18 -6.01
N LEU A 124 4.14 -10.72 -7.16
CA LEU A 124 3.18 -11.80 -7.31
C LEU A 124 3.81 -12.87 -8.22
N PRO A 125 3.96 -14.13 -7.75
CA PRO A 125 3.64 -14.62 -6.40
C PRO A 125 4.54 -14.01 -5.31
N ASN A 126 4.08 -14.11 -4.06
CA ASN A 126 4.83 -13.60 -2.91
C ASN A 126 6.11 -14.41 -2.75
N LEU A 127 7.26 -13.75 -2.93
CA LEU A 127 8.57 -14.36 -2.78
C LEU A 127 8.95 -14.48 -1.29
N SER A 128 9.32 -15.67 -0.83
CA SER A 128 9.80 -15.83 0.55
C SER A 128 11.16 -15.16 0.74
N LYS A 129 11.51 -14.83 1.99
CA LYS A 129 12.82 -14.20 2.29
C LYS A 129 14.00 -15.08 1.90
N LEU A 130 13.88 -16.39 2.13
CA LEU A 130 14.93 -17.36 1.79
C LEU A 130 15.16 -17.42 0.28
N GLU A 131 14.09 -17.44 -0.52
CA GLU A 131 14.18 -17.40 -1.98
C GLU A 131 14.77 -16.07 -2.45
N ALA A 132 14.31 -14.95 -1.87
CA ALA A 132 14.81 -13.62 -2.21
C ALA A 132 16.30 -13.47 -1.93
N ASP A 133 16.82 -14.06 -0.86
CA ASP A 133 18.24 -13.99 -0.49
C ASP A 133 19.13 -14.90 -1.36
N ASN A 134 18.58 -15.99 -1.88
CA ASN A 134 19.28 -16.89 -2.79
C ASN A 134 19.38 -16.36 -4.24
N LEU A 135 18.71 -15.26 -4.58
CA LEU A 135 18.78 -14.66 -5.92
C LEU A 135 20.17 -14.09 -6.20
N THR A 136 20.86 -14.62 -7.20
CA THR A 136 22.19 -14.13 -7.64
C THR A 136 22.10 -13.01 -8.67
N SER A 137 21.02 -12.99 -9.46
CA SER A 137 20.76 -12.00 -10.50
C SER A 137 19.25 -11.84 -10.72
N ALA A 138 18.87 -10.74 -11.37
CA ALA A 138 17.50 -10.45 -11.78
C ALA A 138 17.50 -9.93 -13.22
N VAL A 139 16.44 -10.25 -13.97
CA VAL A 139 16.22 -9.70 -15.32
C VAL A 139 14.96 -8.85 -15.30
N GLY A 140 15.10 -7.56 -15.59
CA GLY A 140 13.99 -6.67 -15.85
C GLY A 140 13.56 -6.80 -17.30
N LEU A 141 12.26 -7.00 -17.53
CA LEU A 141 11.67 -7.09 -18.87
C LEU A 141 10.70 -5.94 -19.06
N HIS A 142 10.81 -5.25 -20.19
CA HIS A 142 9.90 -4.18 -20.57
C HIS A 142 9.42 -4.39 -22.01
N ILE A 143 8.11 -4.42 -22.19
CA ILE A 143 7.45 -4.80 -23.43
C ILE A 143 6.63 -3.60 -23.90
N GLU A 144 6.86 -3.16 -25.12
CA GLU A 144 6.12 -2.10 -25.78
C GLU A 144 5.52 -2.58 -27.10
N SER A 145 4.66 -1.76 -27.71
CA SER A 145 4.10 -2.05 -29.04
C SER A 145 5.15 -2.13 -30.16
N THR A 146 6.30 -1.46 -29.96
CA THR A 146 7.38 -1.35 -30.94
C THR A 146 8.53 -2.32 -30.72
N GLY A 147 8.55 -3.03 -29.59
CA GLY A 147 9.67 -3.90 -29.26
C GLY A 147 9.68 -4.38 -27.81
N ILE A 148 10.77 -5.04 -27.46
CA ILE A 148 11.04 -5.56 -26.12
C ILE A 148 12.45 -5.20 -25.69
N SER A 149 12.61 -4.68 -24.49
CA SER A 149 13.93 -4.45 -23.86
C SER A 149 14.08 -5.29 -22.62
N TRP A 150 15.31 -5.73 -22.36
CA TRP A 150 15.66 -6.44 -21.13
C TRP A 150 16.97 -5.93 -20.54
N ALA A 151 17.07 -6.00 -19.23
CA ALA A 151 18.26 -5.62 -18.47
C ALA A 151 18.55 -6.69 -17.42
N LYS A 152 19.74 -7.28 -17.46
CA LYS A 152 20.22 -8.23 -16.46
C LYS A 152 21.05 -7.50 -15.41
N LEU A 153 20.62 -7.57 -14.16
CA LEU A 153 21.32 -7.04 -13.00
C LEU A 153 21.89 -8.18 -12.15
N GLN A 154 23.08 -7.98 -11.60
CA GLN A 154 23.71 -8.93 -10.69
C GLN A 154 23.64 -8.43 -9.25
N ARG A 155 23.28 -9.30 -8.30
CA ARG A 155 23.11 -8.90 -6.89
C ARG A 155 24.43 -8.63 -6.18
N SER A 156 25.50 -9.37 -6.50
CA SER A 156 26.76 -9.33 -5.75
C SER A 156 27.42 -7.95 -5.71
N ASN A 157 27.35 -7.21 -6.80
CA ASN A 157 27.91 -5.85 -6.96
C ASN A 157 26.84 -4.81 -7.31
N ASN A 158 25.57 -5.22 -7.47
CA ASN A 158 24.47 -4.38 -7.92
C ASN A 158 24.74 -3.71 -9.28
N GLU A 159 25.44 -4.40 -10.17
CA GLU A 159 25.81 -3.88 -11.49
C GLU A 159 24.87 -4.37 -12.59
N LEU A 160 24.74 -3.53 -13.63
CA LEU A 160 24.08 -3.88 -14.87
C LEU A 160 25.05 -4.72 -15.73
N VAL A 161 24.78 -6.02 -15.83
CA VAL A 161 25.59 -6.96 -16.60
C VAL A 161 25.33 -6.82 -18.08
N ASN A 162 24.07 -6.69 -18.47
CA ASN A 162 23.68 -6.61 -19.86
C ASN A 162 22.39 -5.81 -20.01
N TRP A 163 22.31 -5.02 -21.08
CA TRP A 163 21.08 -4.38 -21.51
C TRP A 163 21.01 -4.47 -23.03
N SER A 164 19.88 -4.96 -23.54
CA SER A 164 19.59 -5.02 -24.97
C SER A 164 18.12 -4.73 -25.26
N TYR A 165 17.82 -4.53 -26.54
CA TYR A 165 16.50 -4.24 -27.07
C TYR A 165 16.31 -4.90 -28.43
N SER A 166 15.12 -5.46 -28.68
CA SER A 166 14.70 -5.97 -29.98
C SER A 166 13.51 -5.16 -30.49
N ASN A 167 13.58 -4.74 -31.75
CA ASN A 167 12.55 -3.95 -32.41
C ASN A 167 11.62 -4.85 -33.23
N PHE A 168 10.31 -4.64 -33.12
CA PHE A 168 9.30 -5.37 -33.88
C PHE A 168 9.07 -4.83 -35.30
N SER A 169 9.69 -3.71 -35.68
CA SER A 169 9.56 -3.13 -37.04
C SER A 169 10.05 -4.05 -38.16
N SER A 170 10.89 -5.05 -37.86
CA SER A 170 11.36 -6.05 -38.83
C SER A 170 10.43 -7.26 -38.94
N LEU A 171 9.37 -7.34 -38.13
CA LEU A 171 8.44 -8.46 -38.14
C LEU A 171 7.35 -8.28 -39.21
N PRO A 172 6.86 -9.38 -39.80
CA PRO A 172 5.75 -9.31 -40.75
C PRO A 172 4.49 -8.71 -40.10
N ASN A 173 3.75 -7.88 -40.84
CA ASN A 173 2.54 -7.17 -40.39
C ASN A 173 1.34 -8.06 -40.00
N LYS A 174 1.51 -9.40 -39.91
CA LYS A 174 0.44 -10.38 -39.65
C LYS A 174 0.91 -11.54 -38.76
N VAL A 175 1.81 -11.25 -37.81
CA VAL A 175 2.21 -12.24 -36.81
C VAL A 175 1.35 -12.03 -35.56
N LEU A 176 0.75 -13.10 -35.04
CA LEU A 176 0.00 -13.01 -33.79
C LEU A 176 0.97 -12.58 -32.67
N PRO A 177 0.51 -11.79 -31.67
CA PRO A 177 1.39 -11.33 -30.58
C PRO A 177 2.17 -12.46 -29.88
N VAL A 178 1.58 -13.66 -29.80
CA VAL A 178 2.23 -14.86 -29.26
C VAL A 178 3.40 -15.35 -30.12
N ASP A 179 3.24 -15.37 -31.44
CA ASP A 179 4.27 -15.85 -32.35
C ASP A 179 5.44 -14.87 -32.43
N THR A 180 5.15 -13.56 -32.35
CA THR A 180 6.15 -12.49 -32.22
C THR A 180 7.02 -12.67 -30.97
N PHE A 181 6.40 -13.02 -29.85
CA PHE A 181 7.11 -13.31 -28.61
C PHE A 181 7.99 -14.55 -28.73
N SER A 182 7.43 -15.66 -29.20
CA SER A 182 8.15 -16.93 -29.34
C SER A 182 9.36 -16.80 -30.26
N LEU A 183 9.22 -16.11 -31.39
CA LEU A 183 10.31 -15.85 -32.33
C LEU A 183 11.41 -14.99 -31.68
N ASN A 184 11.06 -13.84 -31.08
CA ASN A 184 12.06 -12.96 -30.48
C ASN A 184 12.75 -13.58 -29.27
N VAL A 185 12.02 -14.35 -28.46
CA VAL A 185 12.61 -15.08 -27.34
C VAL A 185 13.55 -16.16 -27.90
N GLN A 186 13.16 -16.99 -28.86
CA GLN A 186 14.08 -17.98 -29.43
C GLN A 186 15.35 -17.36 -30.03
N TYR A 187 15.23 -16.31 -30.86
CA TYR A 187 16.41 -15.68 -31.48
C TYR A 187 17.32 -14.95 -30.49
N SER A 188 16.78 -14.39 -29.39
CA SER A 188 17.59 -13.79 -28.33
C SER A 188 18.16 -14.82 -27.35
N THR A 189 17.48 -15.95 -27.13
CA THR A 189 17.91 -17.00 -26.21
C THR A 189 18.91 -17.98 -26.83
N ILE A 190 18.98 -18.10 -28.18
CA ILE A 190 20.00 -18.90 -28.88
C ILE A 190 21.43 -18.40 -28.57
N ASN A 191 21.60 -17.14 -28.14
CA ASN A 191 22.90 -16.62 -27.68
C ASN A 191 23.14 -16.73 -26.16
N TYR A 192 22.18 -17.20 -25.37
CA TYR A 192 22.31 -17.34 -23.90
C TYR A 192 22.05 -18.75 -23.35
N LEU A 193 21.65 -19.71 -24.19
CA LEU A 193 21.45 -21.12 -23.81
C LEU A 193 22.73 -21.97 -23.73
N TYR A 194 23.92 -21.36 -23.75
CA TYR A 194 25.19 -22.04 -23.42
C TYR A 194 25.65 -21.85 -21.96
N LEU A 195 24.84 -21.22 -21.10
CA LEU A 195 25.23 -20.88 -19.72
C LEU A 195 24.26 -21.39 -18.65
N ILE A 196 23.61 -22.53 -18.91
CA ILE A 196 23.10 -23.41 -17.85
C ILE A 196 23.40 -24.86 -18.26
N GLN A 197 24.67 -25.23 -18.13
CA GLN A 197 25.08 -26.57 -17.74
C GLN A 197 26.19 -26.44 -16.70
#